data_AF-A0A7K1AGN2-F1
#
_entry.id   AF-A0A7K1AGN2-F1
#
_cell.length_a   1.000
_cell.length_b   1.000
_cell.length_c   1.000
_cell.angle_alpha   90.00
_cell.angle_beta   90.00
_cell.angle_gamma   90.00
#
_symmetry.space_group_name_H-M   'P 1'
#
loop_
_entity.id
_entity.type
_entity.pdbx_description
1 polymer ?
#
loop_
_entity_poly.entity_id
_entity_poly.type
_entity_poly.pdbx_seq_one_letter_code
_entity_poly.pdbx_strand_id
1 'polypeptide(L)' 'AEREIVTIIEGIDAPPTTTLALRAWIEAEYPDLQIECHRGGQPLYPYLFGVE' A
#
# COMPACT_ATOMS: atom_id res chain seq x y z
N ALA A 1 -19.54 11.39 -1.77
CA ALA A 1 -18.14 11.84 -1.72
C ALA A 1 -17.32 10.67 -2.20
N GLU A 2 -16.51 10.84 -3.25
CA GLU A 2 -15.45 9.87 -3.56
C GLU A 2 -14.52 9.81 -2.35
N ARG A 3 -14.15 8.59 -1.93
CA ARG A 3 -13.10 8.40 -0.93
C ARG A 3 -11.80 8.30 -1.68
N GLU A 4 -10.79 9.02 -1.21
CA GLU A 4 -9.43 8.87 -1.73
C GLU A 4 -8.91 7.47 -1.39
N ILE A 5 -8.20 6.85 -2.34
CA ILE A 5 -7.72 5.46 -2.23
C ILE A 5 -6.21 5.43 -2.46
N VAL A 6 -5.49 4.70 -1.61
CA VAL A 6 -4.11 4.27 -1.88
C VAL A 6 -4.06 2.78 -2.12
N THR A 7 -3.55 2.41 -3.29
CA THR A 7 -3.31 1.01 -3.66
C THR A 7 -1.83 0.70 -3.51
N ILE A 8 -1.51 -0.32 -2.73
CA ILE A 8 -0.16 -0.83 -2.49
C ILE A 8 -0.02 -2.20 -3.15
N ILE A 9 0.88 -2.32 -4.12
CA ILE A 9 1.18 -3.59 -4.77
C ILE A 9 2.56 -4.08 -4.31
N GLU A 10 2.59 -5.19 -3.59
CA GLU A 10 3.81 -5.85 -3.09
C GLU A 10 4.54 -6.59 -4.21
N GLY A 11 5.82 -6.26 -4.40
CA GLY A 11 6.75 -6.99 -5.25
C GLY A 11 7.16 -8.35 -4.66
N ILE A 12 7.95 -9.13 -5.40
CA ILE A 12 8.30 -10.50 -5.00
C ILE A 12 9.10 -10.58 -3.68
N ASP A 13 9.93 -9.57 -3.41
CA ASP A 13 10.80 -9.49 -2.23
C ASP A 13 10.28 -8.48 -1.18
N ALA A 14 9.02 -8.05 -1.30
CA ALA A 14 8.42 -7.10 -0.36
C ALA A 14 8.28 -7.74 1.04
N PRO A 15 8.91 -7.19 2.10
CA PRO A 15 8.80 -7.75 3.43
C PRO A 15 7.40 -7.50 4.02
N PRO A 16 6.69 -8.53 4.54
CA PRO A 16 5.36 -8.35 5.12
C PRO A 16 5.33 -7.33 6.28
N THR A 17 6.42 -7.25 7.04
CA THR A 17 6.57 -6.29 8.15
C THR A 17 6.61 -4.85 7.65
N THR A 18 7.18 -4.61 6.48
CA THR A 18 7.23 -3.28 5.86
C THR A 18 5.84 -2.86 5.38
N THR A 19 5.08 -3.75 4.73
CA THR A 19 3.71 -3.42 4.30
C THR A 19 2.80 -3.13 5.49
N LEU A 20 2.93 -3.88 6.58
CA LEU A 20 2.20 -3.62 7.81
C LEU A 20 2.55 -2.25 8.42
N ALA A 21 3.83 -1.88 8.44
CA ALA A 21 4.28 -0.58 8.92
C ALA A 21 3.77 0.57 8.05
N LEU A 22 3.82 0.41 6.72
CA LEU A 22 3.27 1.38 5.76
C LEU A 22 1.77 1.60 5.98
N ARG A 23 0.99 0.50 6.07
CA ARG A 23 -0.45 0.60 6.31
C ARG A 23 -0.77 1.31 7.63
N ALA A 24 -0.10 0.93 8.72
CA ALA A 24 -0.32 1.55 10.02
C ALA A 24 0.02 3.04 10.02
N TRP A 25 1.08 3.45 9.30
CA TRP A 25 1.45 4.85 9.17
C TRP A 25 0.42 5.63 8.35
N ILE A 26 -0.03 5.10 7.21
CA ILE A 26 -1.06 5.76 6.36
C ILE A 26 -2.38 5.88 7.12
N GLU A 27 -2.83 4.84 7.83
CA GLU A 27 -4.06 4.88 8.64
C GLU A 27 -3.99 5.93 9.76
N ALA A 28 -2.80 6.20 10.30
CA ALA A 28 -2.60 7.21 11.34
C ALA A 28 -2.60 8.65 10.78
N GLU A 29 -1.92 8.88 9.65
CA GLU A 29 -1.81 10.20 9.03
C GLU A 29 -3.07 10.60 8.24
N TYR A 30 -3.74 9.61 7.63
CA TYR A 30 -4.90 9.80 6.76
C TYR A 30 -6.03 8.83 7.14
N PRO A 31 -6.74 9.08 8.26
CA PRO A 31 -7.75 8.15 8.79
C PRO A 31 -8.95 7.89 7.88
N ASP A 32 -9.23 8.83 6.98
CA ASP A 32 -10.37 8.76 6.06
C ASP A 32 -10.03 8.05 4.73
N LEU A 33 -8.75 7.72 4.51
CA LEU A 33 -8.26 7.12 3.28
C LEU A 33 -8.49 5.60 3.28
N GLN A 34 -8.95 5.07 2.15
CA GLN A 34 -9.04 3.63 1.94
C GLN A 34 -7.71 3.08 1.45
N ILE A 35 -7.25 1.97 2.06
CA ILE A 35 -5.99 1.33 1.70
C ILE A 35 -6.29 -0.07 1.14
N GLU A 36 -5.78 -0.35 -0.05
CA GLU A 36 -5.87 -1.67 -0.68
C GLU A 36 -4.47 -2.25 -0.86
N CYS A 37 -4.25 -3.48 -0.37
CA CYS A 37 -2.97 -4.16 -0.51
C CYS A 37 -3.12 -5.40 -1.39
N HIS A 38 -2.27 -5.53 -2.40
CA HIS A 38 -2.22 -6.67 -3.31
C HIS A 38 -0.82 -7.25 -3.41
N ARG A 39 -0.73 -8.56 -3.65
CA ARG A 39 0.52 -9.22 -4.05
C ARG A 39 0.66 -9.18 -5.56
N GLY A 40 1.55 -8.32 -6.07
CA GLY A 40 1.81 -8.19 -7.50
C GLY A 40 2.98 -9.04 -7.99
N GLY A 41 3.96 -9.33 -7.12
CA GLY A 41 5.09 -10.20 -7.45
C GLY A 41 6.07 -9.61 -8.47
N GLN A 42 6.08 -8.29 -8.66
CA GLN A 42 7.01 -7.64 -9.56
C GLN A 42 8.46 -7.86 -9.08
N PRO A 43 9.39 -8.25 -9.98
CA PRO A 43 10.76 -8.58 -9.59
C PRO A 43 11.67 -7.36 -9.41
N LEU A 44 11.34 -6.22 -10.04
CA LEU A 44 12.20 -5.02 -10.03
C LEU A 44 11.74 -3.93 -9.06
N TYR A 45 10.47 -3.98 -8.65
CA TYR A 45 9.87 -2.97 -7.78
C TYR A 45 9.33 -3.66 -6.53
N PRO A 46 9.92 -3.40 -5.36
CA PRO A 46 9.40 -3.92 -4.10
C PRO A 46 7.98 -3.41 -3.81
N TYR A 47 7.65 -2.21 -4.29
CA TYR A 47 6.32 -1.63 -4.18
C TYR A 47 5.96 -0.80 -5.41
N LEU A 48 4.69 -0.86 -5.80
CA LEU A 48 4.04 0.12 -6.65
C LEU A 48 2.88 0.75 -5.89
N PHE A 49 2.71 2.06 -6.06
CA PHE A 49 1.65 2.83 -5.41
C PHE A 49 0.76 3.49 -6.45
N GLY A 50 -0.55 3.34 -6.26
CA GLY A 50 -1.59 4.13 -6.93
C GLY A 50 -2.24 5.07 -5.91
N VAL A 51 -2.57 6.28 -6.33
CA VAL A 51 -3.29 7.28 -5.53
C VAL A 51 -4.39 7.85 -6.40
N GLU A 52 -5.62 7.80 -5.91
CA GLU A 52 -6.85 8.19 -6.62
C GLU A 52 -7.75 9.03 -5.73
#